data_AF-A0AAU2EL92-F1
#
_entry.id   AF-A0AAU2EL92-F1
#
_cell.length_a   1.000
_cell.length_b   1.000
_cell.length_c   1.000
_cell.angle_alpha   90.00
_cell.angle_beta   90.00
_cell.angle_gamma   90.00
#
_symmetry.space_group_name_H-M   'P 1'
#
loop_
_entity.id
_entity.type
_entity.pdbx_description
1 polymer ?
#
loop_
_entity_poly.entity_id
_entity_poly.type
_entity_poly.pdbx_seq_one_letter_code
_entity_poly.pdbx_strand_id
1 'polypeptide(L)'
;MRQRPAKPIRRVDRVIIRFAGDSGDGMQLTGDRFTSETASFGNDLSTLPNFPAEIRAPAGTLPGVSSFQLHFADHDILTPGDAPNVLVAMNPAALKANLGDLPRGAEIIANTDEFTKRALAKVGYAADPLADGSMEAYHVHRVPLTALTLEALKDSGLARKDAERAKNMFALGLLSWMYHRPTHGTEAFLRQKFAKKPDIAEANITAFRAGWNFGETTEDFAVSYEVAPARLPLGTYRNISGNLALSYGLIAAGQRSGLPVFLGSYPITPASDILHELSRHKNFGVRTFQAEDEIAGIGAALGAAFGGALGVTTTSGPGVALKSETIGLAVSLELPLLVVDIQRGGPSTGLPTKTEQADLLQAMFGRNGEAPVPIVAPATPADCFDAALEAARIAVVYRTPVFLLSDGYLANGSEPWRIPTVDELPSIDPDFATGPNHDGEFWPYQRDPATLARPWAVPGTAGLEHRIGGIEKQDGTGNISYDPANHDFMVRTRQAKIDGIDVPDLEVDDPSGKARVLVLGWGSTYGPITAAVRRLRADGGEVAQTHLRHLNPFPANLGSILKAYDKVIVPEMNLGQLALLLRAKYLVDAESYNQVRGLPFKAAQLADVLSAAIGTLEEK
;
A
#
# COMPACT_ATOMS: atom_id res chain seq x y z
N MET A 1 20.98 -0.32 -49.22
CA MET A 1 20.03 -0.77 -48.18
C MET A 1 19.00 0.33 -47.98
N ARG A 2 17.74 0.11 -48.38
CA ARG A 2 16.65 1.06 -48.11
C ARG A 2 16.26 0.90 -46.63
N GLN A 3 16.33 1.98 -45.85
CA GLN A 3 15.76 2.01 -44.50
C GLN A 3 14.26 1.66 -44.62
N ARG A 4 13.81 0.64 -43.89
CA ARG A 4 12.37 0.38 -43.74
C ARG A 4 11.73 1.63 -43.11
N PRO A 5 10.56 2.09 -43.59
CA PRO A 5 9.88 3.20 -42.93
C PRO A 5 9.54 2.79 -41.49
N ALA A 6 9.91 3.63 -40.53
CA ALA A 6 9.55 3.43 -39.13
C ALA A 6 8.03 3.36 -38.97
N LYS A 7 7.53 2.48 -38.11
CA LYS A 7 6.09 2.34 -37.87
C LYS A 7 5.51 3.66 -37.33
N PRO A 8 4.26 4.00 -37.67
CA PRO A 8 3.63 5.22 -37.18
C PRO A 8 3.54 5.21 -35.65
N ILE A 9 4.01 6.30 -35.03
CA ILE A 9 3.99 6.49 -33.58
C ILE A 9 2.68 7.18 -33.20
N ARG A 10 1.91 6.56 -32.31
CA ARG A 10 0.69 7.13 -31.73
C ARG A 10 1.00 7.67 -30.33
N ARG A 11 0.76 8.97 -30.13
CA ARG A 11 0.82 9.56 -28.80
C ARG A 11 -0.44 9.23 -28.01
N VAL A 12 -0.24 8.78 -26.78
CA VAL A 12 -1.30 8.51 -25.81
C VAL A 12 -0.89 9.14 -24.48
N ASP A 13 -1.87 9.68 -23.76
CA ASP A 13 -1.69 10.38 -22.49
C ASP A 13 -1.48 9.42 -21.32
N ARG A 14 -2.04 8.21 -21.41
CA ARG A 14 -1.87 7.13 -20.42
C ARG A 14 -1.98 5.74 -21.04
N VAL A 15 -1.41 4.76 -20.35
CA VAL A 15 -1.46 3.34 -20.73
C VAL A 15 -1.55 2.46 -19.50
N ILE A 16 -2.43 1.46 -19.55
CA ILE A 16 -2.55 0.41 -18.54
C ILE A 16 -2.15 -0.93 -19.18
N ILE A 17 -1.11 -1.56 -18.63
CA ILE A 17 -0.59 -2.85 -19.08
C ILE A 17 -0.80 -3.88 -17.97
N ARG A 18 -1.26 -5.08 -18.32
CA ARG A 18 -1.30 -6.23 -17.41
C ARG A 18 -0.48 -7.39 -17.96
N PHE A 19 0.54 -7.81 -17.21
CA PHE A 19 1.23 -9.07 -17.43
C PHE A 19 0.54 -10.17 -16.63
N ALA A 20 0.18 -11.28 -17.26
CA ALA A 20 -0.50 -12.39 -16.60
C ALA A 20 0.08 -13.75 -17.04
N GLY A 21 0.31 -14.62 -16.07
CA GLY A 21 0.88 -15.95 -16.26
C GLY A 21 0.77 -16.79 -15.00
N ASP A 22 1.47 -17.92 -14.94
CA ASP A 22 1.47 -18.75 -13.74
C ASP A 22 2.38 -18.15 -12.66
N SER A 23 2.09 -18.46 -11.39
CA SER A 23 3.04 -18.22 -10.30
C SER A 23 4.39 -18.88 -10.62
N GLY A 24 5.46 -18.09 -10.64
CA GLY A 24 6.80 -18.53 -11.01
C GLY A 24 7.21 -18.24 -12.46
N ASP A 25 6.31 -17.79 -13.34
CA ASP A 25 6.67 -17.31 -14.70
C ASP A 25 7.39 -15.94 -14.69
N GLY A 26 7.53 -15.30 -13.52
CA GLY A 26 8.26 -14.05 -13.37
C GLY A 26 7.50 -12.82 -13.86
N MET A 27 6.16 -12.82 -13.80
CA MET A 27 5.32 -11.65 -14.14
C MET A 27 5.60 -10.45 -13.24
N GLN A 28 5.81 -10.69 -11.94
CA GLN A 28 6.17 -9.66 -10.97
C GLN A 28 7.50 -9.00 -11.33
N LEU A 29 8.54 -9.81 -11.58
CA LEU A 29 9.85 -9.31 -12.01
C LEU A 29 9.78 -8.49 -13.31
N THR A 30 8.96 -8.94 -14.26
CA THR A 30 8.76 -8.26 -15.54
C THR A 30 8.08 -6.90 -15.34
N GLY A 31 7.01 -6.89 -14.55
CA GLY A 31 6.29 -5.68 -14.16
C GLY A 31 7.17 -4.68 -13.41
N ASP A 32 7.91 -5.11 -12.40
CA ASP A 32 8.83 -4.28 -11.61
C ASP A 32 9.91 -3.63 -12.47
N ARG A 33 10.47 -4.40 -13.42
CA ARG A 33 11.50 -3.87 -14.33
C ARG A 33 10.93 -2.83 -15.29
N PHE A 34 9.78 -3.11 -15.89
CA PHE A 34 9.11 -2.13 -16.77
C PHE A 34 8.71 -0.87 -15.99
N THR A 35 8.27 -1.02 -14.74
CA THR A 35 7.97 0.10 -13.83
C THR A 35 9.21 0.96 -13.59
N SER A 36 10.36 0.32 -13.33
CA SER A 36 11.64 1.03 -13.11
C SER A 36 12.09 1.83 -14.34
N GLU A 37 11.92 1.28 -15.54
CA GLU A 37 12.21 2.02 -16.80
C GLU A 37 11.25 3.18 -17.02
N THR A 38 9.98 2.96 -16.74
CA THR A 38 8.93 3.97 -16.87
C THR A 38 9.17 5.15 -15.93
N ALA A 39 9.55 4.88 -14.68
CA ALA A 39 9.99 5.91 -13.72
C ALA A 39 11.24 6.65 -14.21
N SER A 40 12.23 5.93 -14.76
CA SER A 40 13.48 6.54 -15.24
C SER A 40 13.27 7.43 -16.47
N PHE A 41 12.22 7.16 -17.25
CA PHE A 41 11.79 8.02 -18.36
C PHE A 41 11.05 9.29 -17.89
N GLY A 42 10.72 9.37 -16.59
CA GLY A 42 10.02 10.50 -15.98
C GLY A 42 8.50 10.44 -16.11
N ASN A 43 7.92 9.27 -16.40
CA ASN A 43 6.47 9.09 -16.32
C ASN A 43 6.02 8.99 -14.87
N ASP A 44 4.81 9.49 -14.60
CA ASP A 44 4.11 9.13 -13.39
C ASP A 44 3.51 7.72 -13.53
N LEU A 45 3.38 6.99 -12.42
CA LEU A 45 2.98 5.59 -12.45
C LEU A 45 2.28 5.10 -11.18
N SER A 46 1.50 4.04 -11.35
CA SER A 46 0.89 3.28 -10.25
C SER A 46 0.83 1.79 -10.61
N THR A 47 1.09 0.93 -9.64
CA THR A 47 1.16 -0.53 -9.85
C THR A 47 0.16 -1.30 -8.98
N LEU A 48 -0.23 -2.47 -9.46
CA LEU A 48 -1.04 -3.44 -8.71
C LEU A 48 -0.50 -4.87 -8.94
N PRO A 49 0.39 -5.34 -8.05
CA PRO A 49 0.73 -6.75 -7.95
C PRO A 49 -0.48 -7.58 -7.51
N ASN A 50 -0.71 -8.72 -8.16
CA ASN A 50 -1.77 -9.65 -7.78
C ASN A 50 -1.24 -11.09 -7.74
N PHE A 51 -1.21 -11.63 -6.52
CA PHE A 51 -0.68 -12.96 -6.22
C PHE A 51 -1.81 -13.96 -6.02
N PRO A 52 -1.64 -15.21 -6.51
CA PRO A 52 -2.54 -16.29 -6.15
C PRO A 52 -2.41 -16.60 -4.66
N ALA A 53 -3.49 -17.11 -4.06
CA ALA A 53 -3.49 -17.47 -2.65
C ALA A 53 -2.56 -18.66 -2.34
N GLU A 54 -2.34 -19.55 -3.32
CA GLU A 54 -1.46 -20.71 -3.18
C GLU A 54 -0.04 -20.38 -3.62
N ILE A 55 0.95 -20.69 -2.77
CA ILE A 55 2.38 -20.50 -3.06
C ILE A 55 2.82 -21.28 -4.31
N ARG A 56 2.25 -22.48 -4.51
CA ARG A 56 2.51 -23.34 -5.67
C ARG A 56 1.20 -23.94 -6.20
N ALA A 57 0.32 -23.08 -6.68
CA ALA A 57 -0.82 -23.53 -7.46
C ALA A 57 -0.36 -24.38 -8.66
N PRO A 58 -1.14 -25.39 -9.08
CA PRO A 58 -0.82 -26.14 -10.28
C PRO A 58 -0.75 -25.21 -11.50
N ALA A 59 0.37 -25.23 -12.23
CA ALA A 59 0.57 -24.41 -13.44
C ALA A 59 -0.57 -24.61 -14.46
N GLY A 60 -0.99 -23.54 -15.14
CA GLY A 60 -2.09 -23.55 -16.09
C GLY A 60 -3.47 -23.76 -15.45
N THR A 61 -3.69 -23.27 -14.23
CA THR A 61 -5.00 -23.26 -13.57
C THR A 61 -5.41 -21.83 -13.22
N LEU A 62 -6.72 -21.55 -13.15
CA LEU A 62 -7.21 -20.22 -12.78
C LEU A 62 -6.73 -19.76 -11.39
N PRO A 63 -6.75 -20.59 -10.33
CA PRO A 63 -6.23 -20.20 -9.02
C PRO A 63 -4.72 -19.95 -8.99
N GLY A 64 -3.98 -20.43 -9.99
CA GLY A 64 -2.53 -20.23 -10.10
C GLY A 64 -2.08 -19.03 -10.90
N VAL A 65 -3.03 -18.27 -11.45
CA VAL A 65 -2.72 -17.05 -12.22
C VAL A 65 -2.17 -15.99 -11.27
N SER A 66 -0.99 -15.48 -11.61
CA SER A 66 -0.42 -14.26 -11.06
C SER A 66 -0.43 -13.18 -12.12
N SER A 67 -0.71 -11.95 -11.71
CA SER A 67 -0.65 -10.80 -12.61
C SER A 67 0.04 -9.60 -11.97
N PHE A 68 0.56 -8.73 -12.83
CA PHE A 68 1.11 -7.44 -12.47
C PHE A 68 0.50 -6.40 -13.40
N GLN A 69 -0.21 -5.43 -12.84
CA GLN A 69 -0.75 -4.31 -13.59
C GLN A 69 0.09 -3.06 -13.33
N LEU A 70 0.36 -2.31 -14.40
CA LEU A 70 1.04 -1.03 -14.37
C LEU A 70 0.21 -0.02 -15.15
N HIS A 71 -0.02 1.13 -14.56
CA HIS A 71 -0.55 2.32 -15.19
C HIS A 71 0.52 3.39 -15.21
N PHE A 72 0.72 4.03 -16.35
CA PHE A 72 1.66 5.15 -16.47
C PHE A 72 1.12 6.21 -17.42
N ALA A 73 1.47 7.46 -17.15
CA ALA A 73 0.92 8.61 -17.83
C ALA A 73 1.93 9.77 -17.97
N ASP A 74 1.55 10.76 -18.77
CA ASP A 74 2.23 12.06 -18.91
C ASP A 74 1.71 13.13 -17.93
N HIS A 75 0.88 12.71 -16.98
CA HIS A 75 0.28 13.53 -15.92
C HIS A 75 0.12 12.69 -14.65
N ASP A 76 -0.25 13.37 -13.56
CA ASP A 76 -0.44 12.75 -12.24
C ASP A 76 -1.60 11.72 -12.22
N ILE A 77 -1.31 10.50 -11.80
CA ILE A 77 -2.24 9.36 -11.68
C ILE A 77 -2.14 8.73 -10.29
N LEU A 78 -3.28 8.31 -9.76
CA LEU A 78 -3.38 7.85 -8.36
C LEU A 78 -3.94 6.42 -8.22
N THR A 79 -4.15 5.75 -9.36
CA THR A 79 -4.72 4.38 -9.39
C THR A 79 -3.97 3.55 -10.42
N PRO A 80 -3.99 2.21 -10.32
CA PRO A 80 -3.34 1.34 -11.27
C PRO A 80 -4.19 1.19 -12.53
N GLY A 81 -5.28 1.96 -12.67
CA GLY A 81 -6.20 1.93 -13.80
C GLY A 81 -7.33 0.90 -13.67
N ASP A 82 -8.52 1.23 -14.20
CA ASP A 82 -9.72 0.40 -14.07
C ASP A 82 -9.73 -0.83 -14.97
N ALA A 83 -9.13 -0.72 -16.16
CA ALA A 83 -9.20 -1.69 -17.23
C ALA A 83 -7.91 -1.65 -18.07
N PRO A 84 -7.22 -2.78 -18.30
CA PRO A 84 -5.99 -2.80 -19.08
C PRO A 84 -6.22 -2.46 -20.55
N ASN A 85 -5.37 -1.60 -21.13
CA ASN A 85 -5.29 -1.39 -22.57
C ASN A 85 -4.57 -2.55 -23.27
N VAL A 86 -3.60 -3.17 -22.58
CA VAL A 86 -2.82 -4.29 -23.08
C VAL A 86 -2.80 -5.43 -22.06
N LEU A 87 -3.11 -6.64 -22.51
CA LEU A 87 -2.92 -7.88 -21.76
C LEU A 87 -1.83 -8.72 -22.41
N VAL A 88 -0.77 -9.04 -21.66
CA VAL A 88 0.18 -10.09 -22.02
C VAL A 88 -0.26 -11.38 -21.33
N ALA A 89 -0.84 -12.30 -22.09
CA ALA A 89 -1.35 -13.58 -21.62
C ALA A 89 -0.35 -14.70 -21.94
N MET A 90 0.37 -15.17 -20.91
CA MET A 90 1.38 -16.23 -21.06
C MET A 90 0.78 -17.61 -21.31
N ASN A 91 -0.51 -17.83 -20.98
CA ASN A 91 -1.20 -19.10 -21.15
C ASN A 91 -2.74 -18.90 -21.18
N PRO A 92 -3.54 -19.95 -21.49
CA PRO A 92 -5.00 -19.83 -21.52
C PRO A 92 -5.65 -19.48 -20.17
N ALA A 93 -5.05 -19.88 -19.04
CA ALA A 93 -5.57 -19.53 -17.71
C ALA A 93 -5.49 -18.03 -17.47
N ALA A 94 -4.33 -17.43 -17.80
CA ALA A 94 -4.08 -16.00 -17.72
C ALA A 94 -5.05 -15.21 -18.62
N LEU A 95 -5.31 -15.68 -19.84
CA LEU A 95 -6.32 -15.08 -20.71
C LEU A 95 -7.71 -15.14 -20.05
N LYS A 96 -8.17 -16.33 -19.66
CA LYS A 96 -9.53 -16.53 -19.11
C LYS A 96 -9.78 -15.74 -17.84
N ALA A 97 -8.78 -15.66 -16.95
CA ALA A 97 -8.90 -14.96 -15.67
C ALA A 97 -8.98 -13.43 -15.82
N ASN A 98 -8.49 -12.86 -16.92
CA ASN A 98 -8.36 -11.41 -17.09
C ASN A 98 -9.23 -10.84 -18.22
N LEU A 99 -9.71 -11.67 -19.16
CA LEU A 99 -10.46 -11.21 -20.33
C LEU A 99 -11.66 -10.31 -19.98
N GLY A 100 -12.38 -10.62 -18.90
CA GLY A 100 -13.55 -9.84 -18.46
C GLY A 100 -13.24 -8.42 -17.98
N ASP A 101 -11.97 -8.11 -17.69
CA ASP A 101 -11.54 -6.76 -17.31
C ASP A 101 -11.12 -5.90 -18.52
N LEU A 102 -10.96 -6.49 -19.71
CA LEU A 102 -10.46 -5.77 -20.89
C LEU A 102 -11.59 -4.99 -21.56
N PRO A 103 -11.36 -3.72 -21.96
CA PRO A 103 -12.28 -3.00 -22.80
C PRO A 103 -12.24 -3.55 -24.24
N ARG A 104 -13.31 -3.28 -25.00
CA ARG A 104 -13.31 -3.54 -26.45
C ARG A 104 -12.18 -2.75 -27.13
N GLY A 105 -11.52 -3.38 -28.09
CA GLY A 105 -10.36 -2.81 -28.79
C GLY A 105 -9.06 -2.86 -27.99
N ALA A 106 -9.02 -3.52 -26.83
CA ALA A 106 -7.77 -3.77 -26.13
C ALA A 106 -6.83 -4.69 -26.93
N GLU A 107 -5.53 -4.50 -26.71
CA GLU A 107 -4.47 -5.32 -27.30
C GLU A 107 -4.27 -6.57 -26.44
N ILE A 108 -4.23 -7.75 -27.07
CA ILE A 108 -3.95 -9.02 -26.40
C ILE A 108 -2.74 -9.65 -27.04
N ILE A 109 -1.64 -9.79 -26.30
CA ILE A 109 -0.47 -10.54 -26.72
C ILE A 109 -0.56 -11.93 -26.08
N ALA A 110 -0.90 -12.94 -26.88
CA ALA A 110 -1.12 -14.30 -26.41
C ALA A 110 0.03 -15.23 -26.81
N ASN A 111 0.61 -15.93 -25.84
CA ASN A 111 1.62 -16.95 -26.09
C ASN A 111 1.00 -18.19 -26.75
N THR A 112 1.03 -18.29 -28.08
CA THR A 112 0.34 -19.38 -28.80
C THR A 112 0.88 -20.77 -28.47
N ASP A 113 2.14 -20.88 -28.04
CA ASP A 113 2.75 -22.17 -27.70
C ASP A 113 2.03 -22.89 -26.53
N GLU A 114 1.36 -22.13 -25.66
CA GLU A 114 0.66 -22.66 -24.48
C GLU A 114 -0.81 -23.00 -24.75
N PHE A 115 -1.36 -22.65 -25.91
CA PHE A 115 -2.78 -22.89 -26.29
C PHE A 115 -2.98 -24.29 -26.86
N THR A 116 -2.47 -25.30 -26.16
CA THR A 116 -2.65 -26.71 -26.51
C THR A 116 -4.04 -27.23 -26.11
N LYS A 117 -4.55 -28.26 -26.80
CA LYS A 117 -5.83 -28.91 -26.45
C LYS A 117 -5.92 -29.29 -24.96
N ARG A 118 -4.82 -29.78 -24.39
CA ARG A 118 -4.75 -30.16 -22.97
C ARG A 118 -4.84 -28.95 -22.04
N ALA A 119 -4.13 -27.86 -22.34
CA ALA A 119 -4.16 -26.64 -21.53
C ALA A 119 -5.54 -25.95 -21.58
N LEU A 120 -6.14 -25.89 -22.78
CA LEU A 120 -7.49 -25.35 -22.98
C LEU A 120 -8.54 -26.13 -22.19
N ALA A 121 -8.53 -27.47 -22.30
CA ALA A 121 -9.45 -28.33 -21.55
C ALA A 121 -9.28 -28.16 -20.04
N LYS A 122 -8.04 -28.01 -19.56
CA LYS A 122 -7.73 -27.84 -18.13
C LYS A 122 -8.37 -26.60 -17.52
N VAL A 123 -8.52 -25.52 -18.28
CA VAL A 123 -9.17 -24.28 -17.83
C VAL A 123 -10.63 -24.17 -18.28
N GLY A 124 -11.17 -25.24 -18.90
CA GLY A 124 -12.56 -25.32 -19.33
C GLY A 124 -12.88 -24.46 -20.56
N TYR A 125 -11.97 -24.38 -21.52
CA TYR A 125 -12.30 -23.90 -22.87
C TYR A 125 -12.81 -25.07 -23.73
N ALA A 126 -13.93 -24.86 -24.43
CA ALA A 126 -14.51 -25.87 -25.33
C ALA A 126 -13.81 -25.90 -26.70
N ALA A 127 -13.38 -24.74 -27.18
CA ALA A 127 -12.59 -24.54 -28.39
C ALA A 127 -11.44 -23.57 -28.08
N ASP A 128 -10.49 -23.44 -29.01
CA ASP A 128 -9.42 -22.45 -28.87
C ASP A 128 -10.00 -21.03 -29.03
N PRO A 129 -10.00 -20.21 -27.96
CA PRO A 129 -10.55 -18.86 -28.03
C PRO A 129 -9.82 -17.97 -29.04
N LEU A 130 -8.56 -18.29 -29.36
CA LEU A 130 -7.81 -17.53 -30.35
C LEU A 130 -8.34 -17.80 -31.76
N ALA A 131 -9.02 -18.91 -32.03
CA ALA A 131 -9.41 -19.36 -33.37
C ALA A 131 -10.93 -19.48 -33.60
N ASP A 132 -11.76 -19.39 -32.56
CA ASP A 132 -13.21 -19.61 -32.64
C ASP A 132 -14.06 -18.34 -32.86
N GLY A 133 -13.42 -17.19 -33.06
CA GLY A 133 -14.09 -15.89 -33.22
C GLY A 133 -14.44 -15.17 -31.92
N SER A 134 -14.24 -15.80 -30.75
CA SER A 134 -14.58 -15.18 -29.46
C SER A 134 -13.76 -13.92 -29.13
N MET A 135 -12.64 -13.70 -29.80
CA MET A 135 -11.76 -12.54 -29.60
C MET A 135 -11.96 -11.40 -30.61
N GLU A 136 -13.01 -11.42 -31.44
CA GLU A 136 -13.27 -10.39 -32.47
C GLU A 136 -13.37 -8.96 -31.91
N ALA A 137 -13.73 -8.82 -30.64
CA ALA A 137 -13.81 -7.51 -29.97
C ALA A 137 -12.45 -6.93 -29.56
N TYR A 138 -11.33 -7.63 -29.80
CA TYR A 138 -9.98 -7.27 -29.35
C TYR A 138 -8.97 -7.33 -30.50
N HIS A 139 -7.83 -6.65 -30.32
CA HIS A 139 -6.69 -6.76 -31.22
C HIS A 139 -5.74 -7.84 -30.72
N VAL A 140 -5.83 -9.05 -31.29
CA VAL A 140 -5.07 -10.21 -30.82
C VAL A 140 -3.78 -10.41 -31.62
N HIS A 141 -2.66 -10.27 -30.93
CA HIS A 141 -1.32 -10.60 -31.39
C HIS A 141 -0.95 -12.01 -30.94
N ARG A 142 -0.88 -12.92 -31.92
CA ARG A 142 -0.57 -14.33 -31.70
C ARG A 142 0.94 -14.54 -31.80
N VAL A 143 1.62 -14.55 -30.65
CA VAL A 143 3.09 -14.61 -30.61
C VAL A 143 3.52 -15.96 -30.00
N PRO A 144 4.32 -16.79 -30.71
CA PRO A 144 4.89 -18.01 -30.14
C PRO A 144 6.10 -17.66 -29.26
N LEU A 145 5.82 -17.05 -28.10
CA LEU A 145 6.84 -16.49 -27.20
C LEU A 145 7.83 -17.56 -26.73
N THR A 146 7.35 -18.78 -26.44
CA THR A 146 8.22 -19.87 -25.97
C THR A 146 9.16 -20.31 -27.09
N ALA A 147 8.65 -20.53 -28.31
CA ALA A 147 9.45 -20.97 -29.44
C ALA A 147 10.48 -19.90 -29.87
N LEU A 148 10.08 -18.63 -29.93
CA LEU A 148 10.96 -17.51 -30.28
C LEU A 148 12.07 -17.31 -29.24
N THR A 149 11.75 -17.46 -27.95
CA THR A 149 12.75 -17.39 -26.88
C THR A 149 13.75 -18.54 -26.98
N LEU A 150 13.29 -19.76 -27.24
CA LEU A 150 14.16 -20.93 -27.41
C LEU A 150 15.06 -20.81 -28.62
N GLU A 151 14.56 -20.31 -29.74
CA GLU A 151 15.35 -20.09 -30.95
C GLU A 151 16.44 -19.03 -30.73
N ALA A 152 16.10 -17.93 -30.03
CA ALA A 152 17.07 -16.89 -29.68
C ALA A 152 18.19 -17.39 -28.75
N LEU A 153 17.93 -18.46 -27.98
CA LEU A 153 18.85 -19.03 -26.99
C LEU A 153 19.45 -20.37 -27.41
N LYS A 154 19.25 -20.82 -28.65
CA LYS A 154 19.70 -22.15 -29.11
C LYS A 154 21.22 -22.36 -28.95
N ASP A 155 22.00 -21.29 -29.11
CA ASP A 155 23.47 -21.32 -29.04
C ASP A 155 24.00 -20.96 -27.65
N SER A 156 23.13 -20.76 -26.65
CA SER A 156 23.54 -20.32 -25.31
C SER A 156 24.08 -21.45 -24.42
N GLY A 157 23.98 -22.71 -24.87
CA GLY A 157 24.37 -23.89 -24.09
C GLY A 157 23.49 -24.20 -22.87
N LEU A 158 22.38 -23.47 -22.68
CA LEU A 158 21.47 -23.69 -21.56
C LEU A 158 20.56 -24.89 -21.81
N ALA A 159 20.21 -25.60 -20.73
CA ALA A 159 19.15 -26.60 -20.79
C ALA A 159 17.82 -25.92 -21.20
N ARG A 160 17.02 -26.60 -22.02
CA ARG A 160 15.74 -26.09 -22.53
C ARG A 160 14.86 -25.45 -21.44
N LYS A 161 14.76 -26.10 -20.28
CA LYS A 161 13.98 -25.61 -19.14
C LYS A 161 14.44 -24.24 -18.61
N ASP A 162 15.75 -23.99 -18.62
CA ASP A 162 16.29 -22.70 -18.16
C ASP A 162 16.18 -21.62 -19.24
N ALA A 163 16.27 -21.99 -20.52
CA ALA A 163 15.99 -21.08 -21.63
C ALA A 163 14.50 -20.67 -21.67
N GLU A 164 13.55 -21.60 -21.45
CA GLU A 164 12.11 -21.31 -21.39
C GLU A 164 11.75 -20.28 -20.29
N ARG A 165 12.51 -20.25 -19.19
CA ARG A 165 12.31 -19.29 -18.10
C ARG A 165 12.60 -17.84 -18.48
N ALA A 166 13.32 -17.60 -19.59
CA ALA A 166 13.60 -16.26 -20.09
C ALA A 166 12.46 -15.68 -20.96
N LYS A 167 11.36 -16.43 -21.20
CA LYS A 167 10.22 -15.98 -22.02
C LYS A 167 9.58 -14.69 -21.51
N ASN A 168 9.62 -14.47 -20.20
CA ASN A 168 9.14 -13.23 -19.58
C ASN A 168 9.99 -12.02 -19.99
N MET A 169 11.30 -12.20 -20.15
CA MET A 169 12.19 -11.15 -20.67
C MET A 169 11.96 -10.87 -22.15
N PHE A 170 11.59 -11.88 -22.95
CA PHE A 170 11.16 -11.63 -24.33
C PHE A 170 9.91 -10.74 -24.36
N ALA A 171 8.89 -11.06 -23.56
CA ALA A 171 7.70 -10.22 -23.45
C ALA A 171 8.01 -8.80 -22.95
N LEU A 172 8.94 -8.69 -21.99
CA LEU A 172 9.45 -7.39 -21.53
C LEU A 172 10.07 -6.60 -22.68
N GLY A 173 10.94 -7.22 -23.48
CA GLY A 173 11.58 -6.59 -24.64
C GLY A 173 10.58 -6.10 -25.68
N LEU A 174 9.57 -6.91 -25.96
CA LEU A 174 8.49 -6.56 -26.89
C LEU A 174 7.70 -5.34 -26.40
N LEU A 175 7.32 -5.29 -25.12
CA LEU A 175 6.63 -4.12 -24.60
C LEU A 175 7.52 -2.90 -24.46
N SER A 176 8.80 -3.08 -24.11
CA SER A 176 9.75 -2.00 -24.10
C SER A 176 9.83 -1.36 -25.50
N TRP A 177 9.82 -2.17 -26.56
CA TRP A 177 9.77 -1.67 -27.94
C TRP A 177 8.46 -0.93 -28.23
N MET A 178 7.33 -1.55 -27.88
CA MET A 178 5.99 -1.02 -28.12
C MET A 178 5.78 0.37 -27.52
N TYR A 179 6.46 0.68 -26.40
CA TYR A 179 6.37 1.96 -25.68
C TYR A 179 7.66 2.78 -25.71
N HIS A 180 8.58 2.50 -26.64
CA HIS A 180 9.86 3.20 -26.82
C HIS A 180 10.69 3.36 -25.53
N ARG A 181 10.71 2.34 -24.67
CA ARG A 181 11.47 2.35 -23.41
C ARG A 181 12.97 2.12 -23.66
N PRO A 182 13.88 2.84 -22.98
CA PRO A 182 15.30 2.57 -23.09
C PRO A 182 15.67 1.14 -22.71
N THR A 183 16.57 0.50 -23.44
CA THR A 183 17.00 -0.88 -23.19
C THR A 183 18.17 -1.00 -22.22
N HIS A 184 19.06 -0.01 -22.22
CA HIS A 184 20.33 -0.04 -21.48
C HIS A 184 20.15 -0.25 -19.96
N GLY A 185 19.17 0.42 -19.34
CA GLY A 185 18.89 0.29 -17.91
C GLY A 185 18.54 -1.15 -17.52
N THR A 186 17.73 -1.81 -18.35
CA THR A 186 17.26 -3.18 -18.12
C THR A 186 18.40 -4.17 -18.28
N GLU A 187 19.25 -3.99 -19.29
CA GLU A 187 20.44 -4.83 -19.46
C GLU A 187 21.40 -4.72 -18.27
N ALA A 188 21.69 -3.50 -17.81
CA ALA A 188 22.56 -3.27 -16.65
C ALA A 188 22.00 -3.95 -15.39
N PHE A 189 20.69 -3.82 -15.14
CA PHE A 189 20.02 -4.49 -14.04
C PHE A 189 20.11 -6.02 -14.12
N LEU A 190 19.89 -6.61 -15.30
CA LEU A 190 19.97 -8.06 -15.48
C LEU A 190 21.38 -8.58 -15.19
N ARG A 191 22.43 -7.87 -15.64
CA ARG A 191 23.82 -8.20 -15.30
C ARG A 191 24.08 -8.13 -13.79
N GLN A 192 23.58 -7.11 -13.12
CA GLN A 192 23.75 -6.96 -11.67
C GLN A 192 22.99 -8.05 -10.89
N LYS A 193 21.71 -8.27 -11.22
CA LYS A 193 20.84 -9.23 -10.54
C LYS A 193 21.37 -10.66 -10.64
N PHE A 194 21.85 -11.04 -11.81
CA PHE A 194 22.39 -12.37 -12.08
C PHE A 194 23.93 -12.39 -12.11
N ALA A 195 24.60 -11.46 -11.42
CA ALA A 195 26.07 -11.37 -11.41
C ALA A 195 26.77 -12.67 -10.97
N LYS A 196 26.11 -13.48 -10.12
CA LYS A 196 26.63 -14.79 -9.68
C LYS A 196 26.40 -15.93 -10.70
N LYS A 197 25.63 -15.67 -11.78
CA LYS A 197 25.26 -16.62 -12.83
C LYS A 197 25.30 -15.92 -14.20
N PRO A 198 26.50 -15.60 -14.73
CA PRO A 198 26.65 -14.78 -15.93
C PRO A 198 25.95 -15.36 -17.17
N ASP A 199 25.95 -16.69 -17.34
CA ASP A 199 25.28 -17.34 -18.47
C ASP A 199 23.75 -17.11 -18.43
N ILE A 200 23.16 -17.10 -17.22
CA ILE A 200 21.75 -16.78 -17.02
C ILE A 200 21.50 -15.30 -17.29
N ALA A 201 22.43 -14.41 -16.89
CA ALA A 201 22.31 -12.98 -17.16
C ALA A 201 22.26 -12.71 -18.68
N GLU A 202 23.22 -13.24 -19.43
CA GLU A 202 23.32 -13.03 -20.87
C GLU A 202 22.19 -13.72 -21.65
N ALA A 203 21.67 -14.86 -21.17
CA ALA A 203 20.46 -15.46 -21.74
C ALA A 203 19.22 -14.58 -21.55
N ASN A 204 19.01 -13.99 -20.36
CA ASN A 204 17.90 -13.07 -20.14
C ASN A 204 18.03 -11.80 -21.00
N ILE A 205 19.25 -11.27 -21.17
CA ILE A 205 19.53 -10.11 -22.03
C ILE A 205 19.28 -10.45 -23.50
N THR A 206 19.70 -11.64 -23.95
CA THR A 206 19.49 -12.09 -25.33
C THR A 206 18.00 -12.27 -25.62
N ALA A 207 17.24 -12.90 -24.71
CA ALA A 207 15.79 -13.02 -24.82
C ALA A 207 15.10 -11.65 -24.85
N PHE A 208 15.52 -10.71 -23.99
CA PHE A 208 15.03 -9.34 -23.97
C PHE A 208 15.28 -8.61 -25.31
N ARG A 209 16.50 -8.67 -25.83
CA ARG A 209 16.84 -8.09 -27.13
C ARG A 209 16.07 -8.74 -28.27
N ALA A 210 15.87 -10.06 -28.22
CA ALA A 210 15.08 -10.77 -29.22
C ALA A 210 13.62 -10.29 -29.24
N GLY A 211 13.02 -10.07 -28.06
CA GLY A 211 11.68 -9.49 -27.95
C GLY A 211 11.58 -8.07 -28.52
N TRP A 212 12.57 -7.23 -28.22
CA TRP A 212 12.66 -5.88 -28.79
C TRP A 212 12.77 -5.92 -30.32
N ASN A 213 13.68 -6.73 -30.85
CA ASN A 213 13.91 -6.89 -32.29
C ASN A 213 12.70 -7.50 -33.01
N PHE A 214 11.96 -8.39 -32.34
CA PHE A 214 10.71 -8.93 -32.88
C PHE A 214 9.69 -7.82 -33.14
N GLY A 215 9.54 -6.88 -32.21
CA GLY A 215 8.69 -5.71 -32.37
C GLY A 215 9.04 -4.87 -33.61
N GLU A 216 10.33 -4.58 -33.81
CA GLU A 216 10.85 -3.84 -34.97
C GLU A 216 10.56 -4.55 -36.31
N THR A 217 10.57 -5.88 -36.31
CA THR A 217 10.55 -6.67 -37.55
C THR A 217 9.19 -7.24 -37.93
N THR A 218 8.30 -7.46 -36.96
CA THR A 218 6.94 -7.98 -37.20
C THR A 218 6.04 -6.93 -37.85
N GLU A 219 5.09 -7.35 -38.67
CA GLU A 219 4.04 -6.49 -39.22
C GLU A 219 2.74 -6.53 -38.38
N ASP A 220 2.67 -7.42 -37.38
CA ASP A 220 1.47 -7.63 -36.55
C ASP A 220 1.08 -6.39 -35.73
N PHE A 221 2.08 -5.61 -35.29
CA PHE A 221 1.86 -4.33 -34.62
C PHE A 221 1.90 -3.20 -35.64
N ALA A 222 0.76 -2.58 -35.92
CA ALA A 222 0.63 -1.49 -36.89
C ALA A 222 1.14 -0.12 -36.37
N VAL A 223 1.18 0.06 -35.04
CA VAL A 223 1.60 1.30 -34.37
C VAL A 223 2.47 0.99 -33.15
N SER A 224 3.37 1.91 -32.81
CA SER A 224 4.03 1.97 -31.50
C SER A 224 3.53 3.21 -30.75
N TYR A 225 3.64 3.21 -29.42
CA TYR A 225 3.06 4.23 -28.55
C TYR A 225 4.13 5.08 -27.87
N GLU A 226 3.86 6.36 -27.72
CA GLU A 226 4.70 7.29 -26.95
C GLU A 226 3.85 7.95 -25.86
N VAL A 227 4.32 7.87 -24.61
CA VAL A 227 3.77 8.60 -23.45
C VAL A 227 4.82 9.60 -22.99
N ALA A 228 4.49 10.89 -23.05
CA ALA A 228 5.41 11.95 -22.65
C ALA A 228 5.74 11.88 -21.14
N PRO A 229 6.87 12.44 -20.68
CA PRO A 229 7.16 12.53 -19.24
C PRO A 229 6.11 13.36 -18.48
N ALA A 230 5.85 12.99 -17.23
CA ALA A 230 4.92 13.70 -16.37
C ALA A 230 5.49 15.03 -15.85
N ARG A 231 4.61 15.99 -15.61
CA ARG A 231 4.97 17.27 -14.97
C ARG A 231 5.00 17.12 -13.45
N LEU A 232 6.13 16.67 -12.91
CA LEU A 232 6.36 16.55 -11.47
C LEU A 232 7.16 17.77 -10.94
N PRO A 233 7.01 18.14 -9.65
CA PRO A 233 7.87 19.13 -9.01
C PRO A 233 9.36 18.76 -9.16
N LEU A 234 10.26 19.74 -9.31
CA LEU A 234 11.70 19.45 -9.41
C LEU A 234 12.23 18.79 -8.14
N GLY A 235 13.04 17.74 -8.29
CA GLY A 235 13.65 17.03 -7.16
C GLY A 235 14.27 15.70 -7.57
N THR A 236 14.87 15.01 -6.60
CA THR A 236 15.36 13.63 -6.77
C THR A 236 14.24 12.67 -6.44
N TYR A 237 13.86 11.83 -7.40
CA TYR A 237 12.79 10.85 -7.24
C TYR A 237 13.34 9.43 -7.20
N ARG A 238 12.59 8.56 -6.54
CA ARG A 238 12.72 7.12 -6.64
C ARG A 238 11.35 6.48 -6.70
N ASN A 239 11.25 5.35 -7.38
CA ASN A 239 10.08 4.50 -7.23
C ASN A 239 10.08 3.90 -5.81
N ILE A 240 8.93 3.90 -5.13
CA ILE A 240 8.80 3.33 -3.79
C ILE A 240 7.48 2.60 -3.64
N SER A 241 7.49 1.46 -2.95
CA SER A 241 6.27 0.77 -2.52
C SER A 241 5.88 1.16 -1.09
N GLY A 242 4.62 0.96 -0.71
CA GLY A 242 4.12 1.40 0.59
C GLY A 242 4.86 0.79 1.78
N ASN A 243 5.11 -0.52 1.78
CA ASN A 243 5.87 -1.17 2.87
C ASN A 243 7.32 -0.66 2.96
N LEU A 244 7.93 -0.32 1.83
CA LEU A 244 9.28 0.21 1.77
C LEU A 244 9.33 1.65 2.30
N ALA A 245 8.37 2.49 1.89
CA ALA A 245 8.19 3.86 2.39
C ALA A 245 7.95 3.86 3.91
N LEU A 246 7.07 2.98 4.39
CA LEU A 246 6.79 2.81 5.82
C LEU A 246 8.06 2.42 6.59
N SER A 247 8.83 1.46 6.08
CA SER A 247 10.09 1.02 6.69
C SER A 247 11.08 2.18 6.83
N TYR A 248 11.18 3.05 5.81
CA TYR A 248 12.02 4.24 5.90
C TYR A 248 11.46 5.32 6.81
N GLY A 249 10.14 5.48 6.89
CA GLY A 249 9.50 6.40 7.83
C GLY A 249 9.78 5.99 9.28
N LEU A 250 9.79 4.69 9.58
CA LEU A 250 10.20 4.16 10.90
C LEU A 250 11.69 4.42 11.21
N ILE A 251 12.57 4.24 10.22
CA ILE A 251 14.00 4.57 10.38
C ILE A 251 14.17 6.06 10.62
N ALA A 252 13.51 6.88 9.80
CA ALA A 252 13.55 8.33 9.91
C ALA A 252 13.02 8.78 11.27
N ALA A 253 11.92 8.20 11.77
CA ALA A 253 11.41 8.46 13.11
C ALA A 253 12.46 8.19 14.18
N GLY A 254 13.12 7.03 14.15
CA GLY A 254 14.20 6.71 15.09
C GLY A 254 15.38 7.69 15.02
N GLN A 255 15.75 8.14 13.82
CA GLN A 255 16.79 9.16 13.64
C GLN A 255 16.36 10.53 14.17
N ARG A 256 15.12 10.96 13.86
CA ARG A 256 14.57 12.25 14.27
C ARG A 256 14.22 12.32 15.77
N SER A 257 14.08 11.17 16.41
CA SER A 257 13.90 11.07 17.86
C SER A 257 15.17 10.69 18.63
N GLY A 258 16.25 10.32 17.94
CA GLY A 258 17.45 9.76 18.58
C GLY A 258 17.21 8.41 19.29
N LEU A 259 16.07 7.75 19.04
CA LEU A 259 15.73 6.48 19.68
C LEU A 259 16.15 5.31 18.78
N PRO A 260 16.80 4.26 19.33
CA PRO A 260 16.97 3.03 18.57
C PRO A 260 15.60 2.43 18.26
N VAL A 261 15.41 1.97 17.02
CA VAL A 261 14.16 1.32 16.61
C VAL A 261 14.22 -0.15 16.98
N PHE A 262 13.24 -0.64 17.74
CA PHE A 262 13.09 -2.06 18.04
C PHE A 262 11.82 -2.60 17.42
N LEU A 263 11.96 -3.49 16.42
CA LEU A 263 10.84 -4.20 15.82
C LEU A 263 10.69 -5.58 16.45
N GLY A 264 9.63 -5.79 17.23
CA GLY A 264 9.20 -7.10 17.69
C GLY A 264 8.02 -7.60 16.87
N SER A 265 8.19 -8.64 16.04
CA SER A 265 7.15 -9.06 15.09
C SER A 265 7.16 -10.55 14.81
N TYR A 266 6.00 -11.08 14.45
CA TYR A 266 5.83 -12.39 13.82
C TYR A 266 5.60 -12.19 12.31
N PRO A 267 6.17 -13.04 11.43
CA PRO A 267 5.95 -12.91 9.99
C PRO A 267 4.49 -13.18 9.59
N ILE A 268 3.83 -12.21 8.96
CA ILE A 268 2.47 -12.33 8.44
C ILE A 268 2.32 -11.52 7.15
N THR A 269 1.72 -12.09 6.11
CA THR A 269 1.41 -11.37 4.85
C THR A 269 0.29 -10.35 5.08
N PRO A 270 0.37 -9.12 4.55
CA PRO A 270 1.46 -8.54 3.74
C PRO A 270 2.50 -7.71 4.53
N ALA A 271 2.58 -7.83 5.86
CA ALA A 271 3.46 -7.00 6.70
C ALA A 271 4.93 -7.47 6.76
N SER A 272 5.23 -8.73 6.46
CA SER A 272 6.58 -9.31 6.58
C SER A 272 7.69 -8.57 5.84
N ASP A 273 7.37 -7.84 4.76
CA ASP A 273 8.38 -7.09 4.00
C ASP A 273 8.97 -5.93 4.79
N ILE A 274 8.25 -5.39 5.77
CA ILE A 274 8.78 -4.36 6.69
C ILE A 274 9.88 -4.97 7.56
N LEU A 275 9.68 -6.18 8.10
CA LEU A 275 10.71 -6.92 8.84
C LEU A 275 11.93 -7.20 7.94
N HIS A 276 11.71 -7.67 6.71
CA HIS A 276 12.78 -7.94 5.76
C HIS A 276 13.63 -6.69 5.49
N GLU A 277 12.99 -5.55 5.24
CA GLU A 277 13.71 -4.30 4.95
C GLU A 277 14.44 -3.78 6.18
N LEU A 278 13.76 -3.66 7.32
CA LEU A 278 14.37 -3.16 8.56
C LEU A 278 15.55 -4.01 9.04
N SER A 279 15.53 -5.33 8.80
CA SER A 279 16.64 -6.23 9.16
C SER A 279 17.97 -5.90 8.48
N ARG A 280 17.93 -5.20 7.34
CA ARG A 280 19.10 -4.78 6.56
C ARG A 280 19.74 -3.49 7.10
N HIS A 281 19.00 -2.74 7.91
CA HIS A 281 19.32 -1.35 8.29
C HIS A 281 19.87 -1.22 9.72
N LYS A 282 20.63 -2.20 10.20
CA LYS A 282 21.27 -2.18 11.54
C LYS A 282 22.20 -0.98 11.74
N ASN A 283 22.76 -0.45 10.65
CA ASN A 283 23.59 0.75 10.63
C ASN A 283 22.83 2.02 11.09
N PHE A 284 21.49 2.00 11.08
CA PHE A 284 20.66 3.09 11.61
C PHE A 284 20.16 2.83 13.04
N GLY A 285 20.78 1.90 13.78
CA GLY A 285 20.37 1.57 15.14
C GLY A 285 19.09 0.72 15.22
N VAL A 286 18.68 0.11 14.11
CA VAL A 286 17.52 -0.78 14.04
C VAL A 286 17.86 -2.17 14.59
N ARG A 287 17.01 -2.68 15.47
CA ARG A 287 17.03 -4.07 15.97
C ARG A 287 15.72 -4.75 15.64
N THR A 288 15.80 -5.87 14.94
CA THR A 288 14.64 -6.72 14.62
C THR A 288 14.66 -7.99 15.46
N PHE A 289 13.52 -8.34 16.04
CA PHE A 289 13.28 -9.59 16.76
C PHE A 289 12.09 -10.31 16.10
N GLN A 290 12.40 -11.41 15.41
CA GLN A 290 11.39 -12.32 14.91
C GLN A 290 10.96 -13.23 16.06
N ALA A 291 9.75 -13.00 16.57
CA ALA A 291 9.19 -13.75 17.68
C ALA A 291 8.55 -15.07 17.22
N GLU A 292 8.25 -15.92 18.19
CA GLU A 292 7.54 -17.19 18.03
C GLU A 292 6.07 -17.02 17.67
N ASP A 293 5.44 -15.93 18.11
CA ASP A 293 4.06 -15.53 17.83
C ASP A 293 3.85 -14.02 17.95
N GLU A 294 2.64 -13.54 17.64
CA GLU A 294 2.30 -12.13 17.73
C GLU A 294 2.31 -11.56 19.15
N ILE A 295 2.04 -12.38 20.18
CA ILE A 295 1.99 -11.97 21.59
C ILE A 295 3.42 -11.68 22.08
N ALA A 296 4.35 -12.60 21.87
CA ALA A 296 5.76 -12.43 22.16
C ALA A 296 6.36 -11.26 21.37
N GLY A 297 5.96 -11.08 20.11
CA GLY A 297 6.40 -9.96 19.28
C GLY A 297 6.04 -8.59 19.86
N ILE A 298 4.76 -8.37 20.22
CA ILE A 298 4.35 -7.09 20.81
C ILE A 298 4.88 -6.92 22.24
N GLY A 299 4.96 -7.99 23.03
CA GLY A 299 5.54 -7.95 24.37
C GLY A 299 6.99 -7.49 24.36
N ALA A 300 7.80 -8.00 23.43
CA ALA A 300 9.18 -7.57 23.24
C ALA A 300 9.27 -6.09 22.80
N ALA A 301 8.39 -5.64 21.90
CA ALA A 301 8.35 -4.25 21.45
C ALA A 301 7.98 -3.28 22.58
N LEU A 302 6.97 -3.62 23.40
CA LEU A 302 6.57 -2.82 24.56
C LEU A 302 7.66 -2.80 25.65
N GLY A 303 8.33 -3.94 25.88
CA GLY A 303 9.48 -4.00 26.78
C GLY A 303 10.65 -3.15 26.31
N ALA A 304 10.92 -3.11 24.99
CA ALA A 304 11.92 -2.22 24.41
C ALA A 304 11.55 -0.73 24.59
N ALA A 305 10.27 -0.38 24.43
CA ALA A 305 9.78 0.96 24.75
C ALA A 305 9.96 1.31 26.22
N PHE A 306 9.68 0.40 27.15
CA PHE A 306 9.99 0.64 28.57
C PHE A 306 11.49 0.93 28.78
N GLY A 307 12.37 0.24 28.03
CA GLY A 307 13.83 0.43 28.05
C GLY A 307 14.36 1.66 27.30
N GLY A 308 13.51 2.56 26.79
CA GLY A 308 13.95 3.78 26.10
C GLY A 308 14.18 3.63 24.60
N ALA A 309 13.65 2.59 23.95
CA ALA A 309 13.67 2.44 22.49
C ALA A 309 12.34 2.91 21.85
N LEU A 310 12.33 3.15 20.55
CA LEU A 310 11.09 3.25 19.80
C LEU A 310 10.57 1.84 19.52
N GLY A 311 9.59 1.40 20.31
CA GLY A 311 8.96 0.09 20.18
C GLY A 311 8.01 0.04 18.97
N VAL A 312 8.20 -0.94 18.10
CA VAL A 312 7.38 -1.15 16.89
C VAL A 312 6.98 -2.62 16.79
N THR A 313 5.74 -2.87 16.38
CA THR A 313 5.27 -4.19 15.96
C THR A 313 4.50 -4.07 14.65
N THR A 314 4.71 -5.02 13.74
CA THR A 314 4.04 -5.05 12.43
C THR A 314 3.16 -6.28 12.33
N THR A 315 1.97 -6.15 11.76
CA THR A 315 0.99 -7.24 11.73
C THR A 315 -0.11 -7.02 10.68
N SER A 316 -1.14 -7.86 10.74
CA SER A 316 -2.41 -7.72 10.02
C SER A 316 -3.57 -8.10 10.96
N GLY A 317 -4.83 -7.92 10.58
CA GLY A 317 -6.03 -8.16 11.40
C GLY A 317 -5.99 -9.35 12.40
N PRO A 318 -5.63 -10.59 12.00
CA PRO A 318 -5.53 -11.71 12.94
C PRO A 318 -4.51 -11.50 14.06
N GLY A 319 -3.38 -10.88 13.73
CA GLY A 319 -2.35 -10.59 14.71
C GLY A 319 -2.71 -9.40 15.60
N VAL A 320 -3.49 -8.43 15.11
CA VAL A 320 -4.09 -7.39 15.98
C VAL A 320 -4.98 -8.02 17.05
N ALA A 321 -5.76 -9.05 16.68
CA ALA A 321 -6.61 -9.75 17.64
C ALA A 321 -5.78 -10.38 18.78
N LEU A 322 -4.67 -11.04 18.44
CA LEU A 322 -3.75 -11.63 19.43
C LEU A 322 -3.02 -10.57 20.27
N LYS A 323 -2.71 -9.41 19.70
CA LYS A 323 -1.99 -8.32 20.36
C LYS A 323 -2.86 -7.48 21.30
N SER A 324 -4.19 -7.62 21.24
CA SER A 324 -5.13 -6.70 21.88
C SER A 324 -4.92 -6.56 23.39
N GLU A 325 -4.55 -7.63 24.11
CA GLU A 325 -4.22 -7.57 25.54
C GLU A 325 -2.99 -6.70 25.82
N THR A 326 -1.91 -6.88 25.04
CA THR A 326 -0.67 -6.11 25.24
C THR A 326 -0.84 -4.65 24.79
N ILE A 327 -1.72 -4.38 23.82
CA ILE A 327 -2.10 -3.00 23.47
C ILE A 327 -2.84 -2.35 24.64
N GLY A 328 -3.77 -3.07 25.27
CA GLY A 328 -4.44 -2.61 26.50
C GLY A 328 -3.45 -2.35 27.63
N LEU A 329 -2.45 -3.22 27.80
CA LEU A 329 -1.34 -3.00 28.73
C LEU A 329 -0.57 -1.72 28.36
N ALA A 330 -0.21 -1.50 27.10
CA ALA A 330 0.51 -0.30 26.67
C ALA A 330 -0.28 1.00 26.95
N VAL A 331 -1.62 0.98 26.81
CA VAL A 331 -2.49 2.09 27.22
C VAL A 331 -2.40 2.33 28.72
N SER A 332 -2.45 1.27 29.54
CA SER A 332 -2.34 1.37 31.00
C SER A 332 -0.95 1.83 31.46
N LEU A 333 0.12 1.38 30.79
CA LEU A 333 1.50 1.75 31.08
C LEU A 333 1.85 3.17 30.59
N GLU A 334 1.07 3.68 29.65
CA GLU A 334 1.29 4.92 28.92
C GLU A 334 2.71 4.98 28.37
N LEU A 335 3.02 4.04 27.48
CA LEU A 335 4.30 3.94 26.79
C LEU A 335 4.13 4.13 25.27
N PRO A 336 5.12 4.73 24.58
CA PRO A 336 5.12 4.84 23.13
C PRO A 336 5.24 3.46 22.48
N LEU A 337 4.28 3.09 21.64
CA LEU A 337 4.32 1.85 20.87
C LEU A 337 3.65 2.06 19.51
N LEU A 338 4.31 1.65 18.43
CA LEU A 338 3.71 1.65 17.11
C LEU A 338 3.16 0.26 16.77
N VAL A 339 1.85 0.19 16.52
CA VAL A 339 1.17 -1.01 16.03
C VAL A 339 0.83 -0.78 14.56
N VAL A 340 1.69 -1.28 13.69
CA VAL A 340 1.50 -1.17 12.24
C VAL A 340 0.65 -2.34 11.77
N ASP A 341 -0.57 -2.04 11.35
CA ASP A 341 -1.52 -3.01 10.83
C ASP A 341 -1.64 -2.83 9.32
N ILE A 342 -1.12 -3.79 8.57
CA ILE A 342 -1.30 -3.84 7.12
C ILE A 342 -2.53 -4.70 6.84
N GLN A 343 -3.67 -4.05 6.71
CA GLN A 343 -4.97 -4.68 6.57
C GLN A 343 -5.05 -5.58 5.32
N ARG A 344 -5.78 -6.69 5.45
CA ARG A 344 -6.03 -7.66 4.38
C ARG A 344 -7.44 -8.23 4.53
N GLY A 345 -7.94 -8.93 3.51
CA GLY A 345 -9.29 -9.49 3.55
C GLY A 345 -9.52 -10.42 4.74
N GLY A 346 -10.56 -10.15 5.53
CA GLY A 346 -10.99 -10.95 6.67
C GLY A 346 -12.25 -11.79 6.38
N PRO A 347 -12.92 -12.35 7.40
CA PRO A 347 -12.48 -12.51 8.80
C PRO A 347 -11.57 -13.74 8.99
N SER A 348 -11.01 -13.91 10.20
CA SER A 348 -10.08 -15.01 10.53
C SER A 348 -8.88 -15.01 9.58
N THR A 349 -8.46 -16.15 9.02
CA THR A 349 -7.40 -16.17 7.99
C THR A 349 -7.74 -15.30 6.78
N GLY A 350 -9.03 -15.28 6.40
CA GLY A 350 -9.57 -14.49 5.31
C GLY A 350 -8.88 -14.73 3.97
N LEU A 351 -8.48 -13.63 3.33
CA LEU A 351 -7.83 -13.57 2.02
C LEU A 351 -6.45 -12.90 2.16
N PRO A 352 -5.39 -13.64 2.56
CA PRO A 352 -4.10 -13.05 2.94
C PRO A 352 -3.42 -12.16 1.88
N THR A 353 -3.72 -12.40 0.60
CA THR A 353 -3.12 -11.69 -0.54
C THR A 353 -4.04 -10.60 -1.12
N LYS A 354 -5.19 -10.33 -0.50
CA LYS A 354 -6.20 -9.38 -0.98
C LYS A 354 -6.33 -8.20 -0.03
N THR A 355 -6.50 -7.02 -0.63
CA THR A 355 -6.68 -5.77 0.13
C THR A 355 -8.09 -5.68 0.69
N GLU A 356 -8.22 -5.12 1.89
CA GLU A 356 -9.48 -4.77 2.52
C GLU A 356 -9.21 -3.74 3.63
N GLN A 357 -10.21 -2.97 4.04
CA GLN A 357 -10.09 -1.95 5.10
C GLN A 357 -11.07 -2.23 6.23
N ALA A 358 -11.07 -3.46 6.72
CA ALA A 358 -12.08 -3.98 7.65
C ALA A 358 -11.63 -4.03 9.12
N ASP A 359 -10.48 -3.43 9.47
CA ASP A 359 -9.93 -3.53 10.82
C ASP A 359 -10.11 -2.23 11.64
N LEU A 360 -10.73 -1.17 11.11
CA LEU A 360 -10.92 0.11 11.81
C LEU A 360 -11.67 -0.04 13.14
N LEU A 361 -12.79 -0.78 13.19
CA LEU A 361 -13.51 -1.01 14.44
C LEU A 361 -12.73 -1.89 15.42
N GLN A 362 -11.91 -2.81 14.92
CA GLN A 362 -11.00 -3.60 15.76
C GLN A 362 -9.90 -2.71 16.36
N ALA A 363 -9.33 -1.79 15.58
CA ALA A 363 -8.38 -0.80 16.05
C ALA A 363 -9.01 0.21 17.03
N MET A 364 -10.29 0.58 16.83
CA MET A 364 -11.04 1.48 17.71
C MET A 364 -11.49 0.84 19.01
N PHE A 365 -11.94 -0.43 19.00
CA PHE A 365 -12.64 -1.05 20.14
C PHE A 365 -12.21 -2.50 20.48
N GLY A 366 -11.12 -3.00 19.89
CA GLY A 366 -10.71 -4.40 20.07
C GLY A 366 -10.07 -4.76 21.42
N ARG A 367 -9.83 -3.79 22.31
CA ARG A 367 -9.30 -4.03 23.66
C ARG A 367 -10.44 -4.07 24.70
N ASN A 368 -10.18 -4.67 25.86
CA ASN A 368 -11.10 -4.66 27.00
C ASN A 368 -11.05 -3.32 27.77
N GLY A 369 -12.22 -2.89 28.28
CA GLY A 369 -12.35 -1.66 29.05
C GLY A 369 -12.21 -0.37 28.22
N GLU A 370 -12.20 0.78 28.91
CA GLU A 370 -12.00 2.09 28.30
C GLU A 370 -10.50 2.31 28.02
N ALA A 371 -10.05 1.87 26.85
CA ALA A 371 -8.64 1.86 26.45
C ALA A 371 -8.41 2.59 25.12
N PRO A 372 -8.54 3.93 25.05
CA PRO A 372 -8.47 4.69 23.81
C PRO A 372 -7.06 4.72 23.23
N VAL A 373 -6.96 4.73 21.90
CA VAL A 373 -5.68 4.71 21.16
C VAL A 373 -5.77 5.63 19.94
N PRO A 374 -4.72 6.37 19.59
CA PRO A 374 -4.70 7.14 18.34
C PRO A 374 -4.59 6.23 17.13
N ILE A 375 -5.14 6.66 16.00
CA ILE A 375 -5.15 5.91 14.75
C ILE A 375 -4.80 6.84 13.58
N VAL A 376 -3.75 6.47 12.84
CA VAL A 376 -3.26 7.17 11.64
C VAL A 376 -3.36 6.22 10.44
N ALA A 377 -3.74 6.73 9.27
CA ALA A 377 -3.79 5.97 8.02
C ALA A 377 -3.13 6.76 6.86
N PRO A 378 -2.26 6.15 6.03
CA PRO A 378 -1.69 6.77 4.85
C PRO A 378 -2.65 6.74 3.65
N ALA A 379 -2.59 7.74 2.78
CA ALA A 379 -3.43 7.86 1.60
C ALA A 379 -2.84 7.16 0.35
N THR A 380 -1.51 7.12 0.23
CA THR A 380 -0.78 6.61 -0.94
C THR A 380 0.47 5.80 -0.53
N PRO A 381 1.09 5.03 -1.45
CA PRO A 381 2.34 4.32 -1.15
C PRO A 381 3.47 5.21 -0.60
N ALA A 382 3.71 6.40 -1.16
CA ALA A 382 4.71 7.32 -0.65
C ALA A 382 4.32 7.88 0.71
N ASP A 383 3.05 8.20 0.91
CA ASP A 383 2.52 8.77 2.16
C ASP A 383 2.65 7.83 3.37
N CYS A 384 2.88 6.53 3.14
CA CYS A 384 3.27 5.59 4.19
C CYS A 384 4.54 6.03 4.95
N PHE A 385 5.44 6.78 4.32
CA PHE A 385 6.61 7.36 4.98
C PHE A 385 6.21 8.43 6.01
N ASP A 386 5.40 9.40 5.62
CA ASP A 386 4.97 10.51 6.47
C ASP A 386 3.99 10.05 7.55
N ALA A 387 3.11 9.08 7.24
CA ALA A 387 2.23 8.47 8.24
C ALA A 387 3.01 7.75 9.35
N ALA A 388 4.15 7.12 9.04
CA ALA A 388 5.00 6.49 10.05
C ALA A 388 5.69 7.52 10.95
N LEU A 389 6.13 8.65 10.39
CA LEU A 389 6.67 9.76 11.17
C LEU A 389 5.60 10.38 12.09
N GLU A 390 4.40 10.59 11.57
CA GLU A 390 3.29 11.14 12.35
C GLU A 390 2.86 10.21 13.48
N ALA A 391 2.73 8.90 13.19
CA ALA A 391 2.43 7.91 14.22
C ALA A 391 3.51 7.87 15.31
N ALA A 392 4.80 7.94 14.93
CA ALA A 392 5.90 8.02 15.88
C ALA A 392 5.87 9.29 16.73
N ARG A 393 5.61 10.45 16.12
CA ARG A 393 5.45 11.72 16.84
C ARG A 393 4.35 11.59 17.89
N ILE A 394 3.16 11.12 17.51
CA ILE A 394 2.04 10.96 18.44
C ILE A 394 2.40 9.99 19.56
N ALA A 395 2.96 8.82 19.23
CA ALA A 395 3.29 7.80 20.22
C ALA A 395 4.29 8.33 21.26
N VAL A 396 5.34 9.02 20.80
CA VAL A 396 6.36 9.61 21.65
C VAL A 396 5.77 10.76 22.46
N VAL A 397 5.24 11.82 21.84
CA VAL A 397 4.78 13.03 22.54
C VAL A 397 3.69 12.71 23.57
N TYR A 398 2.72 11.87 23.24
CA TYR A 398 1.56 11.58 24.10
C TYR A 398 1.69 10.28 24.90
N ARG A 399 2.82 9.58 24.79
CA ARG A 399 3.13 8.35 25.55
C ARG A 399 1.98 7.34 25.49
N THR A 400 1.69 6.89 24.28
CA THR A 400 0.54 6.02 24.03
C THR A 400 0.81 5.06 22.87
N PRO A 401 0.20 3.85 22.85
CA PRO A 401 0.22 3.03 21.65
C PRO A 401 -0.58 3.68 20.53
N VAL A 402 -0.02 3.73 19.31
CA VAL A 402 -0.65 4.29 18.11
C VAL A 402 -0.81 3.20 17.06
N PHE A 403 -2.01 3.09 16.50
CA PHE A 403 -2.24 2.29 15.30
C PHE A 403 -1.85 3.08 14.05
N LEU A 404 -1.08 2.44 13.18
CA LEU A 404 -0.90 2.87 11.79
C LEU A 404 -1.59 1.85 10.89
N LEU A 405 -2.76 2.23 10.35
CA LEU A 405 -3.58 1.38 9.50
C LEU A 405 -3.23 1.60 8.03
N SER A 406 -2.42 0.72 7.45
CA SER A 406 -2.25 0.62 6.00
C SER A 406 -3.09 -0.55 5.47
N ASP A 407 -2.95 -0.89 4.19
CA ASP A 407 -3.61 -2.05 3.60
C ASP A 407 -2.79 -2.69 2.48
N GLY A 408 -3.17 -3.90 2.08
CA GLY A 408 -2.47 -4.67 1.07
C GLY A 408 -2.37 -3.98 -0.29
N TYR A 409 -3.22 -2.98 -0.59
CA TYR A 409 -3.13 -2.23 -1.84
C TYR A 409 -2.01 -1.19 -1.78
N LEU A 410 -1.89 -0.41 -0.69
CA LEU A 410 -0.75 0.51 -0.51
C LEU A 410 0.57 -0.23 -0.31
N ALA A 411 0.55 -1.31 0.49
CA ALA A 411 1.74 -2.07 0.84
C ALA A 411 2.51 -2.57 -0.38
N ASN A 412 1.77 -3.03 -1.40
CA ASN A 412 2.31 -3.60 -2.63
C ASN A 412 2.32 -2.62 -3.82
N GLY A 413 1.47 -1.59 -3.79
CA GLY A 413 1.45 -0.54 -4.80
C GLY A 413 2.70 0.33 -4.72
N SER A 414 3.10 0.88 -5.87
CA SER A 414 4.24 1.77 -5.98
C SER A 414 3.89 3.05 -6.72
N GLU A 415 4.59 4.13 -6.37
CA GLU A 415 4.51 5.42 -7.07
C GLU A 415 5.87 6.15 -7.03
N PRO A 416 6.08 7.17 -7.87
CA PRO A 416 7.24 8.04 -7.77
C PRO A 416 7.21 8.84 -6.46
N TRP A 417 8.25 8.68 -5.64
CA TRP A 417 8.42 9.41 -4.40
C TRP A 417 9.58 10.38 -4.49
N ARG A 418 9.29 11.65 -4.20
CA ARG A 418 10.30 12.69 -4.02
C ARG A 418 11.03 12.44 -2.71
N ILE A 419 12.33 12.21 -2.79
CA ILE A 419 13.15 11.95 -1.60
C ILE A 419 13.21 13.24 -0.76
N PRO A 420 12.76 13.21 0.51
CA PRO A 420 12.81 14.38 1.38
C PRO A 420 14.24 14.65 1.84
N THR A 421 14.51 15.91 2.19
CA THR A 421 15.76 16.26 2.87
C THR A 421 15.63 15.91 4.34
N VAL A 422 16.63 15.25 4.92
CA VAL A 422 16.59 14.80 6.33
C VAL A 422 16.38 15.98 7.30
N ASP A 423 16.97 17.14 6.99
CA ASP A 423 16.86 18.35 7.81
C ASP A 423 15.44 18.96 7.81
N GLU A 424 14.65 18.71 6.76
CA GLU A 424 13.26 19.19 6.62
C GLU A 424 12.26 18.32 7.39
N LEU A 425 12.67 17.13 7.84
CA LEU A 425 11.79 16.24 8.61
C LEU A 425 11.48 16.83 9.99
N PRO A 426 10.30 16.57 10.58
CA PRO A 426 9.97 17.04 11.92
C PRO A 426 10.92 16.44 12.98
N SER A 427 11.26 17.21 14.01
CA SER A 427 11.93 16.68 15.20
C SER A 427 10.91 15.98 16.10
N ILE A 428 11.31 14.89 16.74
CA ILE A 428 10.46 14.15 17.68
C ILE A 428 11.22 14.08 19.00
N ASP A 429 10.92 14.95 19.96
CA ASP A 429 11.64 14.94 21.23
C ASP A 429 11.09 13.85 22.17
N PRO A 430 11.89 12.86 22.57
CA PRO A 430 11.48 11.89 23.58
C PRO A 430 11.29 12.50 24.96
N ASP A 431 11.84 13.69 25.27
CA ASP A 431 11.72 14.38 26.56
C ASP A 431 11.77 13.41 27.77
N PHE A 432 12.87 12.66 27.87
CA PHE A 432 13.06 11.70 28.94
C PHE A 432 13.20 12.44 30.27
N ALA A 433 12.56 11.91 31.31
CA ALA A 433 12.75 12.42 32.67
C ALA A 433 14.21 12.22 33.11
N THR A 434 14.84 13.31 33.57
CA THR A 434 16.24 13.32 34.02
C THR A 434 16.39 13.50 35.53
N GLY A 435 15.30 13.72 36.26
CA GLY A 435 15.31 14.00 37.70
C GLY A 435 13.93 13.85 38.36
N PRO A 436 13.90 13.81 39.71
CA PRO A 436 12.66 13.82 40.49
C PRO A 436 11.75 15.00 40.11
N ASN A 437 10.43 14.80 40.18
CA ASN A 437 9.42 15.77 39.73
C ASN A 437 8.41 16.14 40.81
N HIS A 438 8.52 15.58 42.03
CA HIS A 438 7.64 15.86 43.14
C HIS A 438 8.38 15.75 44.48
N ASP A 439 8.66 16.87 45.14
CA ASP A 439 9.26 16.93 46.49
C ASP A 439 10.52 16.06 46.71
N GLY A 440 11.36 15.94 45.67
CA GLY A 440 12.58 15.13 45.71
C GLY A 440 12.37 13.63 45.39
N GLU A 441 11.13 13.22 45.12
CA GLU A 441 10.75 11.91 44.62
C GLU A 441 10.31 11.95 43.14
N PHE A 442 10.37 10.80 42.49
CA PHE A 442 9.87 10.63 41.13
C PHE A 442 8.47 10.03 41.14
N TRP A 443 7.51 10.81 40.65
CA TRP A 443 6.12 10.42 40.47
C TRP A 443 5.88 10.03 39.00
N PRO A 444 5.78 8.72 38.70
CA PRO A 444 5.74 8.23 37.33
C PRO A 444 4.44 8.55 36.60
N TYR A 445 3.36 8.97 37.27
CA TYR A 445 2.09 9.39 36.65
C TYR A 445 1.78 10.87 36.90
N GLN A 446 2.80 11.68 37.21
CA GLN A 446 2.66 13.14 37.19
C GLN A 446 2.33 13.59 35.76
N ARG A 447 1.25 14.35 35.58
CA ARG A 447 0.76 14.73 34.25
C ARG A 447 1.45 15.98 33.72
N ASP A 448 1.88 15.93 32.47
CA ASP A 448 2.15 17.13 31.70
C ASP A 448 0.82 17.87 31.43
N PRO A 449 0.71 19.17 31.74
CA PRO A 449 -0.56 19.89 31.64
C PRO A 449 -1.03 20.14 30.20
N ALA A 450 -0.13 20.06 29.20
CA ALA A 450 -0.47 20.30 27.80
C ALA A 450 -0.89 19.01 27.08
N THR A 451 -0.19 17.90 27.36
CA THR A 451 -0.35 16.62 26.66
C THR A 451 -1.03 15.56 27.51
N LEU A 452 -1.14 15.75 28.82
CA LEU A 452 -1.55 14.74 29.82
C LEU A 452 -0.67 13.47 29.83
N ALA A 453 0.45 13.50 29.11
CA ALA A 453 1.43 12.44 29.11
C ALA A 453 2.10 12.34 30.48
N ARG A 454 2.49 11.12 30.83
CA ARG A 454 3.34 10.85 32.00
C ARG A 454 4.83 11.02 31.65
N PRO A 455 5.70 11.33 32.62
CA PRO A 455 7.14 11.30 32.41
C PRO A 455 7.63 9.91 32.03
N TRP A 456 8.54 9.84 31.05
CA TRP A 456 9.18 8.61 30.63
C TRP A 456 10.61 8.58 31.18
N ALA A 457 10.85 7.72 32.16
CA ALA A 457 12.17 7.51 32.75
C ALA A 457 12.75 6.17 32.28
N VAL A 458 13.99 6.17 31.81
CA VAL A 458 14.67 4.95 31.37
C VAL A 458 15.19 4.18 32.59
N PRO A 459 14.93 2.86 32.70
CA PRO A 459 15.46 2.04 33.78
C PRO A 459 16.99 2.17 33.92
N GLY A 460 17.45 2.32 35.17
CA GLY A 460 18.86 2.56 35.50
C GLY A 460 19.21 4.05 35.70
N THR A 461 18.28 4.96 35.46
CA THR A 461 18.45 6.39 35.80
C THR A 461 18.30 6.59 37.31
N ALA A 462 19.35 7.06 37.97
CA ALA A 462 19.40 7.21 39.42
C ALA A 462 18.34 8.20 39.93
N GLY A 463 17.61 7.82 40.98
CA GLY A 463 16.57 8.66 41.59
C GLY A 463 15.22 8.64 40.89
N LEU A 464 15.08 7.89 39.79
CA LEU A 464 13.84 7.69 39.04
C LEU A 464 13.34 6.24 39.11
N GLU A 465 13.74 5.49 40.13
CA GLU A 465 13.31 4.11 40.33
C GLU A 465 11.77 4.07 40.47
N HIS A 466 11.10 3.33 39.58
CA HIS A 466 9.64 3.30 39.55
C HIS A 466 9.11 1.96 39.07
N ARG A 467 7.81 1.73 39.30
CA ARG A 467 7.09 0.52 38.88
C ARG A 467 5.82 0.89 38.15
N ILE A 468 5.75 0.52 36.88
CA ILE A 468 4.50 0.56 36.10
C ILE A 468 3.99 -0.88 35.87
N GLY A 469 2.70 -1.03 35.66
CA GLY A 469 2.04 -2.32 35.48
C GLY A 469 0.58 -2.13 35.07
N GLY A 470 -0.10 -3.20 34.66
CA GLY A 470 -1.47 -3.13 34.13
C GLY A 470 -2.60 -3.00 35.16
N ILE A 471 -2.28 -3.00 36.46
CA ILE A 471 -3.28 -2.71 37.51
C ILE A 471 -3.43 -1.19 37.61
N GLU A 472 -4.66 -0.69 37.80
CA GLU A 472 -4.98 0.73 37.90
C GLU A 472 -4.05 1.47 38.88
N LYS A 473 -3.65 2.67 38.45
CA LYS A 473 -2.62 3.46 39.10
C LYS A 473 -3.20 4.70 39.74
N GLN A 474 -2.70 5.03 40.92
CA GLN A 474 -2.97 6.31 41.55
C GLN A 474 -2.35 7.41 40.69
N ASP A 475 -3.11 8.47 40.45
CA ASP A 475 -2.59 9.69 39.82
C ASP A 475 -1.35 10.22 40.58
N GLY A 476 -0.37 10.73 39.82
CA GLY A 476 0.93 11.13 40.37
C GLY A 476 1.82 9.94 40.75
N THR A 477 1.58 9.33 41.92
CA THR A 477 2.52 8.37 42.54
C THR A 477 2.71 7.07 41.76
N GLY A 478 1.72 6.63 40.98
CA GLY A 478 1.76 5.34 40.28
C GLY A 478 1.66 4.10 41.17
N ASN A 479 1.27 4.28 42.43
CA ASN A 479 0.91 3.17 43.31
C ASN A 479 -0.36 2.48 42.84
N ILE A 480 -0.60 1.24 43.28
CA ILE A 480 -1.85 0.54 42.96
C ILE A 480 -3.00 1.25 43.67
N SER A 481 -4.08 1.54 42.95
CA SER A 481 -5.30 2.13 43.50
C SER A 481 -6.53 1.38 43.03
N TYR A 482 -7.42 1.07 43.97
CA TYR A 482 -8.77 0.54 43.72
C TYR A 482 -9.84 1.57 44.09
N ASP A 483 -9.44 2.81 44.39
CA ASP A 483 -10.37 3.87 44.74
C ASP A 483 -11.25 4.23 43.53
N PRO A 484 -12.59 4.23 43.67
CA PRO A 484 -13.49 4.50 42.56
C PRO A 484 -13.31 5.88 41.93
N ALA A 485 -13.00 6.91 42.71
CA ALA A 485 -12.83 8.27 42.20
C ALA A 485 -11.51 8.39 41.43
N ASN A 486 -10.44 7.75 41.90
CA ASN A 486 -9.19 7.64 41.13
C ASN A 486 -9.41 6.90 39.81
N HIS A 487 -10.16 5.80 39.81
CA HIS A 487 -10.42 5.05 38.58
C HIS A 487 -11.19 5.89 37.55
N ASP A 488 -12.29 6.56 37.93
CA ASP A 488 -13.02 7.47 37.04
C ASP A 488 -12.11 8.58 36.50
N PHE A 489 -11.31 9.20 37.38
CA PHE A 489 -10.36 10.25 36.99
C PHE A 489 -9.32 9.75 35.98
N MET A 490 -8.70 8.61 36.21
CA MET A 490 -7.65 8.05 35.35
C MET A 490 -8.21 7.57 34.01
N VAL A 491 -9.42 7.00 33.99
CA VAL A 491 -10.13 6.65 32.74
C VAL A 491 -10.39 7.90 31.91
N ARG A 492 -10.98 8.95 32.50
CA ARG A 492 -11.25 10.21 31.81
C ARG A 492 -9.97 10.91 31.35
N THR A 493 -8.91 10.86 32.15
CA THR A 493 -7.61 11.43 31.80
C THR A 493 -7.01 10.75 30.58
N ARG A 494 -7.05 9.41 30.51
CA ARG A 494 -6.56 8.66 29.33
C ARG A 494 -7.38 9.00 28.07
N GLN A 495 -8.69 9.16 28.19
CA GLN A 495 -9.54 9.60 27.08
C GLN A 495 -9.24 11.04 26.65
N ALA A 496 -9.19 11.98 27.60
CA ALA A 496 -8.88 13.38 27.35
C ALA A 496 -7.50 13.56 26.71
N LYS A 497 -6.52 12.71 27.06
CA LYS A 497 -5.22 12.68 26.42
C LYS A 497 -5.32 12.38 24.93
N ILE A 498 -6.12 11.39 24.53
CA ILE A 498 -6.30 11.04 23.11
C ILE A 498 -7.10 12.12 22.38
N ASP A 499 -8.17 12.63 22.99
CA ASP A 499 -8.98 13.70 22.40
C ASP A 499 -8.21 15.02 22.24
N GLY A 500 -7.21 15.27 23.11
CA GLY A 500 -6.34 16.45 23.09
C GLY A 500 -5.09 16.31 22.22
N ILE A 501 -4.95 15.24 21.43
CA ILE A 501 -3.85 15.13 20.47
C ILE A 501 -3.99 16.20 19.40
N ASP A 502 -2.91 16.97 19.21
CA ASP A 502 -2.84 17.98 18.17
C ASP A 502 -2.78 17.30 16.79
N VAL A 503 -3.87 17.49 16.05
CA VAL A 503 -4.09 16.99 14.69
C VAL A 503 -4.47 18.18 13.79
N PRO A 504 -3.90 18.28 12.58
CA PRO A 504 -4.26 19.36 11.66
C PRO A 504 -5.75 19.37 11.30
N ASP A 505 -6.27 20.57 11.04
CA ASP A 505 -7.59 20.71 10.44
C ASP A 505 -7.66 20.01 9.09
N LEU A 506 -8.81 19.39 8.82
CA LEU A 506 -9.04 18.69 7.57
C LEU A 506 -9.27 19.69 6.43
N GLU A 507 -8.52 19.55 5.34
CA GLU A 507 -8.69 20.35 4.14
C GLU A 507 -9.74 19.72 3.21
N VAL A 508 -10.57 20.56 2.58
CA VAL A 508 -11.55 20.12 1.58
C VAL A 508 -11.13 20.62 0.22
N ASP A 509 -10.95 19.69 -0.72
CA ASP A 509 -10.76 19.99 -2.14
C ASP A 509 -12.14 20.23 -2.76
N ASP A 510 -12.58 21.50 -2.76
CA ASP A 510 -13.71 22.02 -3.53
C ASP A 510 -13.28 23.31 -4.25
N PRO A 511 -12.70 23.22 -5.46
CA PRO A 511 -12.24 24.39 -6.19
C PRO A 511 -13.40 25.27 -6.68
N SER A 512 -14.62 24.73 -6.74
CA SER A 512 -15.81 25.47 -7.18
C SER A 512 -16.42 26.30 -6.05
N GLY A 513 -16.28 25.84 -4.81
CA GLY A 513 -16.99 26.36 -3.63
C GLY A 513 -18.51 26.20 -3.70
N LYS A 514 -19.03 25.40 -4.65
CA LYS A 514 -20.45 25.23 -4.96
C LYS A 514 -20.93 23.80 -4.82
N ALA A 515 -20.01 22.85 -4.55
CA ALA A 515 -20.37 21.46 -4.51
C ALA A 515 -21.37 21.19 -3.39
N ARG A 516 -22.44 20.44 -3.70
CA ARG A 516 -23.45 20.01 -2.72
C ARG A 516 -23.20 18.59 -2.20
N VAL A 517 -22.37 17.82 -2.92
CA VAL A 517 -21.97 16.46 -2.57
C VAL A 517 -20.51 16.46 -2.11
N LEU A 518 -20.25 15.88 -0.94
CA LEU A 518 -18.91 15.59 -0.43
C LEU A 518 -18.65 14.09 -0.52
N VAL A 519 -17.53 13.70 -1.09
CA VAL A 519 -16.98 12.35 -0.91
C VAL A 519 -15.86 12.37 0.14
N LEU A 520 -16.01 11.55 1.18
CA LEU A 520 -15.03 11.42 2.25
C LEU A 520 -14.40 10.02 2.22
N GLY A 521 -13.08 9.98 2.07
CA GLY A 521 -12.31 8.73 2.09
C GLY A 521 -11.34 8.63 3.26
N TRP A 522 -10.75 7.44 3.40
CA TRP A 522 -9.58 7.18 4.26
C TRP A 522 -8.73 6.05 3.68
N GLY A 523 -7.46 6.01 4.04
CA GLY A 523 -6.53 4.99 3.55
C GLY A 523 -6.41 4.97 2.02
N SER A 524 -6.27 3.77 1.45
CA SER A 524 -6.08 3.57 0.01
C SER A 524 -7.26 3.92 -0.90
N THR A 525 -8.40 4.33 -0.35
CA THR A 525 -9.53 4.84 -1.15
C THR A 525 -9.23 6.21 -1.77
N TYR A 526 -8.20 6.93 -1.29
CA TYR A 526 -7.80 8.25 -1.79
C TYR A 526 -7.64 8.28 -3.31
N GLY A 527 -6.88 7.34 -3.86
CA GLY A 527 -6.57 7.30 -5.28
C GLY A 527 -7.81 7.10 -6.15
N PRO A 528 -8.61 6.04 -5.93
CA PRO A 528 -9.86 5.82 -6.64
C PRO A 528 -10.87 6.97 -6.52
N ILE A 529 -11.01 7.55 -5.33
CA ILE A 529 -11.89 8.70 -5.08
C ILE A 529 -11.41 9.91 -5.90
N THR A 530 -10.13 10.25 -5.80
CA THR A 530 -9.57 11.41 -6.52
C THR A 530 -9.67 11.25 -8.02
N ALA A 531 -9.42 10.05 -8.55
CA ALA A 531 -9.57 9.76 -9.97
C ALA A 531 -11.03 9.90 -10.44
N ALA A 532 -12.00 9.43 -9.64
CA ALA A 532 -13.43 9.59 -9.93
C ALA A 532 -13.87 11.05 -9.90
N VAL A 533 -13.46 11.80 -8.87
CA VAL A 533 -13.75 13.22 -8.69
C VAL A 533 -13.17 14.06 -9.83
N ARG A 534 -11.89 13.83 -10.19
CA ARG A 534 -11.24 14.51 -11.34
C ARG A 534 -12.01 14.25 -12.64
N ARG A 535 -12.44 13.01 -12.87
CA ARG A 535 -13.23 12.64 -14.05
C ARG A 535 -14.57 13.38 -14.08
N LEU A 536 -15.32 13.37 -12.99
CA LEU A 536 -16.62 14.05 -12.93
C LEU A 536 -16.51 15.56 -13.11
N ARG A 537 -15.50 16.19 -12.50
CA ARG A 537 -15.26 17.62 -12.65
C ARG A 537 -14.88 17.99 -14.08
N ALA A 538 -14.12 17.14 -14.77
CA ALA A 538 -13.81 17.34 -16.19
C ALA A 538 -15.07 17.28 -17.08
N ASP A 539 -16.06 16.48 -16.67
CA ASP A 539 -17.38 16.38 -17.32
C ASP A 539 -18.37 17.48 -16.84
N GLY A 540 -17.93 18.42 -16.00
CA GLY A 540 -18.71 19.57 -15.52
C GLY A 540 -19.46 19.36 -14.19
N GLY A 541 -19.27 18.23 -13.51
CA GLY A 541 -19.92 17.94 -12.22
C GLY A 541 -19.33 18.71 -11.04
N GLU A 542 -20.19 19.15 -10.12
CA GLU A 542 -19.82 19.83 -8.87
C GLU A 542 -19.80 18.85 -7.68
N VAL A 543 -18.61 18.34 -7.35
CA VAL A 543 -18.39 17.44 -6.21
C VAL A 543 -17.15 17.85 -5.42
N ALA A 544 -17.24 17.87 -4.10
CA ALA A 544 -16.13 18.11 -3.18
C ALA A 544 -15.53 16.78 -2.72
N GLN A 545 -14.23 16.78 -2.38
CA GLN A 545 -13.61 15.62 -1.76
C GLN A 545 -12.76 16.01 -0.56
N THR A 546 -12.66 15.10 0.41
CA THR A 546 -11.70 15.21 1.51
C THR A 546 -11.27 13.82 1.97
N HIS A 547 -10.17 13.73 2.71
CA HIS A 547 -9.54 12.45 3.04
C HIS A 547 -8.91 12.46 4.44
N LEU A 548 -9.28 11.49 5.28
CA LEU A 548 -8.81 11.40 6.66
C LEU A 548 -7.47 10.67 6.76
N ARG A 549 -6.47 11.36 7.33
CA ARG A 549 -5.25 10.75 7.88
C ARG A 549 -5.45 10.29 9.31
N HIS A 550 -6.03 11.15 10.15
CA HIS A 550 -6.27 10.88 11.56
C HIS A 550 -7.69 10.36 11.75
N LEU A 551 -7.81 9.12 12.23
CA LEU A 551 -9.09 8.45 12.48
C LEU A 551 -9.45 8.49 13.96
N ASN A 552 -8.46 8.55 14.84
CA ASN A 552 -8.67 8.84 16.26
C ASN A 552 -7.49 9.66 16.82
N PRO A 553 -7.72 10.84 17.41
CA PRO A 553 -8.95 11.61 17.28
C PRO A 553 -9.20 12.01 15.81
N PHE A 554 -10.46 12.27 15.46
CA PHE A 554 -10.78 12.94 14.21
C PHE A 554 -10.38 14.43 14.27
N PRO A 555 -10.06 15.07 13.13
CA PRO A 555 -9.86 16.52 13.05
C PRO A 555 -11.04 17.30 13.67
N ALA A 556 -10.72 18.38 14.39
CA ALA A 556 -11.71 19.14 15.15
C ALA A 556 -12.80 19.76 14.25
N ASN A 557 -12.42 20.20 13.05
CA ASN A 557 -13.32 20.79 12.05
C ASN A 557 -14.15 19.75 11.25
N LEU A 558 -13.97 18.45 11.45
CA LEU A 558 -14.66 17.43 10.64
C LEU A 558 -16.19 17.55 10.75
N GLY A 559 -16.71 17.81 11.95
CA GLY A 559 -18.16 17.93 12.16
C GLY A 559 -18.80 19.11 11.43
N SER A 560 -18.09 20.24 11.29
CA SER A 560 -18.59 21.39 10.53
C SER A 560 -18.49 21.14 9.03
N ILE A 561 -17.40 20.51 8.55
CA ILE A 561 -17.25 20.08 7.15
C ILE A 561 -18.41 19.18 6.73
N LEU A 562 -18.69 18.12 7.49
CA LEU A 562 -19.73 17.15 7.13
C LEU A 562 -21.13 17.77 7.05
N LYS A 563 -21.42 18.79 7.87
CA LYS A 563 -22.71 19.49 7.89
C LYS A 563 -22.84 20.57 6.81
N ALA A 564 -21.74 20.95 6.17
CA ALA A 564 -21.73 21.99 5.13
C ALA A 564 -22.20 21.48 3.76
N TYR A 565 -22.32 20.15 3.60
CA TYR A 565 -22.75 19.52 2.36
C TYR A 565 -24.09 18.82 2.54
N ASP A 566 -24.92 18.85 1.51
CA ASP A 566 -26.27 18.26 1.53
C ASP A 566 -26.21 16.73 1.54
N LYS A 567 -25.13 16.17 0.96
CA LYS A 567 -24.92 14.73 0.86
C LYS A 567 -23.46 14.37 1.10
N VAL A 568 -23.21 13.42 1.98
CA VAL A 568 -21.87 12.89 2.27
C VAL A 568 -21.82 11.43 1.87
N ILE A 569 -20.98 11.09 0.89
CA ILE A 569 -20.73 9.71 0.45
C ILE A 569 -19.41 9.23 1.05
N VAL A 570 -19.42 8.03 1.63
CA VAL A 570 -18.23 7.39 2.23
C VAL A 570 -17.96 6.05 1.54
N PRO A 571 -17.06 6.02 0.53
CA PRO A 571 -16.64 4.78 -0.10
C PRO A 571 -15.73 3.97 0.83
N GLU A 572 -16.11 2.72 1.12
CA GLU A 572 -15.34 1.87 2.03
C GLU A 572 -15.16 0.45 1.47
N MET A 573 -13.95 -0.09 1.62
CA MET A 573 -13.69 -1.52 1.33
C MET A 573 -14.08 -2.41 2.51
N ASN A 574 -15.22 -2.11 3.13
CA ASN A 574 -15.81 -2.79 4.28
C ASN A 574 -17.35 -2.52 4.26
N LEU A 575 -18.09 -2.86 5.32
CA LEU A 575 -19.54 -2.66 5.39
C LEU A 575 -19.99 -1.34 6.06
N GLY A 576 -19.16 -0.30 6.07
CA GLY A 576 -19.49 1.03 6.58
C GLY A 576 -18.90 1.36 7.96
N GLN A 577 -17.65 0.97 8.24
CA GLN A 577 -17.04 1.16 9.56
C GLN A 577 -16.80 2.63 9.89
N LEU A 578 -16.25 3.41 8.96
CA LEU A 578 -16.07 4.84 9.13
C LEU A 578 -17.43 5.55 9.18
N ALA A 579 -18.35 5.21 8.27
CA ALA A 579 -19.68 5.80 8.25
C ALA A 579 -20.43 5.61 9.58
N LEU A 580 -20.29 4.45 10.24
CA LEU A 580 -20.84 4.19 11.57
C LEU A 580 -20.30 5.18 12.60
N LEU A 581 -18.98 5.40 12.62
CA LEU A 581 -18.33 6.33 13.56
C LEU A 581 -18.75 7.78 13.32
N LEU A 582 -18.81 8.21 12.06
CA LEU A 582 -19.20 9.56 11.68
C LEU A 582 -20.65 9.86 12.10
N ARG A 583 -21.57 8.93 11.83
CA ARG A 583 -22.98 9.02 12.25
C ARG A 583 -23.10 9.10 13.76
N ALA A 584 -22.39 8.22 14.48
CA ALA A 584 -22.44 8.18 15.94
C ALA A 584 -21.90 9.48 16.57
N LYS A 585 -20.84 10.07 16.01
CA LYS A 585 -20.18 11.25 16.59
C LYS A 585 -20.82 12.58 16.19
N TYR A 586 -21.26 12.73 14.94
CA TYR A 586 -21.67 14.03 14.39
C TYR A 586 -23.15 14.16 14.05
N LEU A 587 -23.92 13.05 14.13
CA LEU A 587 -25.33 12.98 13.77
C LEU A 587 -25.61 13.47 12.33
N VAL A 588 -24.72 13.13 11.40
CA VAL A 588 -24.85 13.42 9.96
C VAL A 588 -25.27 12.16 9.21
N ASP A 589 -26.00 12.29 8.10
CA ASP A 589 -26.31 11.15 7.25
C ASP A 589 -25.17 10.84 6.27
N ALA A 590 -24.11 10.20 6.79
CA ALA A 590 -23.00 9.72 5.98
C ALA A 590 -23.40 8.44 5.21
N GLU A 591 -23.67 8.53 3.92
CA GLU A 591 -24.09 7.42 3.07
C GLU A 591 -22.91 6.51 2.69
N SER A 592 -22.97 5.25 3.10
CA SER A 592 -21.92 4.28 2.80
C SER A 592 -22.03 3.77 1.37
N TYR A 593 -20.90 3.74 0.66
CA TYR A 593 -20.74 3.00 -0.59
C TYR A 593 -19.71 1.87 -0.40
N ASN A 594 -20.22 0.65 -0.20
CA ASN A 594 -19.45 -0.45 0.35
C ASN A 594 -19.03 -1.47 -0.71
N GLN A 595 -17.76 -1.90 -0.69
CA GLN A 595 -17.28 -3.04 -1.49
C GLN A 595 -16.38 -3.97 -0.70
N VAL A 596 -16.84 -5.20 -0.48
CA VAL A 596 -16.09 -6.22 0.27
C VAL A 596 -15.74 -7.37 -0.68
N ARG A 597 -14.76 -7.12 -1.55
CA ARG A 597 -14.44 -8.00 -2.69
C ARG A 597 -12.96 -8.38 -2.77
N GLY A 598 -12.14 -7.96 -1.82
CA GLY A 598 -10.69 -8.18 -1.86
C GLY A 598 -9.97 -7.43 -3.00
N LEU A 599 -10.55 -6.34 -3.50
CA LEU A 599 -10.07 -5.56 -4.64
C LEU A 599 -10.25 -4.07 -4.36
N PRO A 600 -9.36 -3.20 -4.88
CA PRO A 600 -9.54 -1.76 -4.81
C PRO A 600 -10.74 -1.30 -5.64
N PHE A 601 -11.29 -0.14 -5.30
CA PHE A 601 -12.33 0.50 -6.09
C PHE A 601 -11.86 0.83 -7.50
N LYS A 602 -12.76 0.65 -8.47
CA LYS A 602 -12.61 1.22 -9.82
C LYS A 602 -13.07 2.67 -9.82
N ALA A 603 -12.28 3.58 -10.40
CA ALA A 603 -12.56 5.00 -10.46
C ALA A 603 -13.83 5.29 -11.28
N ALA A 604 -14.05 4.61 -12.40
CA ALA A 604 -15.27 4.74 -13.20
C ALA A 604 -16.53 4.41 -12.40
N GLN A 605 -16.47 3.34 -11.60
CA GLN A 605 -17.60 2.93 -10.79
C GLN A 605 -17.92 3.93 -9.68
N LEU A 606 -16.88 4.51 -9.04
CA LEU A 606 -17.08 5.59 -8.09
C LEU A 606 -17.63 6.85 -8.76
N ALA A 607 -17.18 7.17 -9.98
CA ALA A 607 -17.70 8.30 -10.73
C ALA A 607 -19.21 8.13 -11.02
N ASP A 608 -19.66 6.93 -11.41
CA ASP A 608 -21.08 6.66 -11.63
C ASP A 608 -21.92 6.87 -10.35
N VAL A 609 -21.41 6.40 -9.20
CA VAL A 609 -22.07 6.55 -7.90
C VAL A 609 -22.17 8.01 -7.48
N LEU A 610 -21.07 8.76 -7.62
CA LEU A 610 -21.02 10.18 -7.27
C LEU A 610 -21.87 11.02 -8.24
N SER A 611 -21.89 10.68 -9.53
CA SER A 611 -22.78 11.30 -10.52
C SER A 611 -24.24 11.09 -10.19
N ALA A 612 -24.64 9.86 -9.85
CA ALA A 612 -25.99 9.57 -9.38
C ALA A 612 -26.33 10.36 -8.11
N ALA A 613 -25.38 10.50 -7.18
CA ALA A 613 -25.56 11.29 -5.97
C ALA A 613 -25.81 12.78 -6.26
N ILE A 614 -25.10 13.36 -7.23
CA ILE A 614 -25.34 14.73 -7.71
C ILE A 614 -26.74 14.85 -8.33
N GLY A 615 -27.10 13.94 -9.25
CA GLY A 615 -28.40 13.96 -9.93
C GLY A 615 -29.60 13.88 -8.98
N THR A 616 -29.50 13.10 -7.89
CA THR A 616 -30.57 13.04 -6.88
C THR A 616 -30.85 14.36 -6.14
N LEU A 617 -29.92 15.32 -6.17
CA LEU A 617 -30.09 16.65 -5.60
C LEU A 617 -30.61 17.68 -6.60
N GLU A 618 -30.54 17.40 -7.91
CA GLU A 618 -31.08 18.25 -8.98
C GLU A 618 -32.58 17.98 -9.22
N GLU A 619 -33.05 16.77 -8.88
CA GLU A 619 -34.46 16.38 -8.98
C GLU A 619 -35.33 16.87 -7.81
N LYS A 620 -34.71 17.35 -6.71
CA LYS A 620 -35.38 17.90 -5.52
C LYS A 620 -35.34 19.41 -5.54
#